data_AF-A0A848WYI3-F1
#
_entry.id   AF-A0A848WYI3-F1
#
_cell.length_a   1.000
_cell.length_b   1.000
_cell.length_c   1.000
_cell.angle_alpha   90.00
_cell.angle_beta   90.00
_cell.angle_gamma   90.00
#
_symmetry.space_group_name_H-M   'P 1'
#
loop_
_entity.id
_entity.type
_entity.pdbx_description
1 polymer ?
#
loop_
_entity_poly.entity_id
_entity_poly.type
_entity_poly.pdbx_seq_one_letter_code
_entity_poly.pdbx_strand_id
1 'polypeptide(L)'
;MVNLLIQNEFDQALADAHAPLRRVRPEILQLNVGKLCNLTCVHCHVNAGPARKEIVTGETIDRILEWYEQTDIPTLDLTGGTPEMVPDFRRLVETVRNFDQPRRVMDRLNATIINEPGYEWVAEFLAEHEVEIIASMPCYEPDNVNEQRGDGVFDRSIEAFQKLNELGYGRDPKLVLNFVYNPNGGFLPPEQTALEADYKREMKEHFDIDFNQLFCIANMPIARFASYLKRNGELQSYMEVLKDAFNPTTVEGLMCRNTINVSWLGEVFDCDFNQMMKLPLRHDPPAGDGGKGEPMFLWEIDHETFENVPILTGNHCFGCTAGSGSSCGGALT
;
A
#
# COMPACT_ATOMS: atom_id res chain seq x y z
N MET A 1 -2.54 -27.67 11.27
CA MET A 1 -3.24 -26.81 10.28
C MET A 1 -4.27 -26.01 11.06
N VAL A 2 -4.08 -24.70 11.18
CA VAL A 2 -5.14 -23.84 11.74
C VAL A 2 -6.20 -23.75 10.64
N ASN A 3 -7.38 -24.24 10.96
CA ASN A 3 -8.49 -24.38 10.03
C ASN A 3 -9.04 -22.99 9.75
N LEU A 4 -8.75 -22.43 8.57
CA LEU A 4 -9.24 -21.12 8.09
C LEU A 4 -10.68 -21.19 7.56
N LEU A 5 -11.49 -22.17 8.01
CA LEU A 5 -12.96 -22.11 7.97
C LEU A 5 -13.49 -21.18 9.06
N ILE A 6 -12.73 -20.12 9.38
CA ILE A 6 -13.11 -19.11 10.37
C ILE A 6 -14.20 -18.28 9.70
N GLN A 7 -15.39 -18.30 10.29
CA GLN A 7 -16.48 -17.40 9.96
C GLN A 7 -15.91 -15.98 9.79
N ASN A 8 -16.27 -15.28 8.72
CA ASN A 8 -15.80 -13.91 8.50
C ASN A 8 -16.40 -13.00 9.58
N GLU A 9 -15.68 -12.83 10.69
CA GLU A 9 -16.14 -12.07 11.85
C GLU A 9 -16.26 -10.59 11.52
N PHE A 10 -15.53 -10.11 10.51
CA PHE A 10 -15.61 -8.74 10.05
C PHE A 10 -16.96 -8.41 9.42
N ASP A 11 -17.52 -9.30 8.60
CA ASP A 11 -18.87 -9.10 8.02
C ASP A 11 -19.94 -9.01 9.12
N GLN A 12 -19.80 -9.84 10.17
CA GLN A 12 -20.68 -9.77 11.32
C GLN A 12 -20.55 -8.44 12.05
N ALA A 13 -19.32 -7.96 12.28
CA ALA A 13 -19.08 -6.66 12.92
C ALA A 13 -19.66 -5.49 12.12
N LEU A 14 -19.53 -5.50 10.79
CA LEU A 14 -20.17 -4.50 9.91
C LEU A 14 -21.70 -4.54 10.03
N ALA A 15 -22.28 -5.74 10.05
CA ALA A 15 -23.73 -5.93 10.18
C ALA A 15 -24.24 -5.43 11.54
N ASP A 16 -23.58 -5.81 12.63
CA ASP A 16 -23.95 -5.43 14.00
C ASP A 16 -23.85 -3.90 14.20
N ALA A 17 -22.83 -3.27 13.61
CA ALA A 17 -22.63 -1.82 13.65
C ALA A 17 -23.48 -1.04 12.64
N HIS A 18 -24.25 -1.72 11.78
CA HIS A 18 -25.03 -1.11 10.69
C HIS A 18 -24.18 -0.22 9.77
N ALA A 19 -22.93 -0.63 9.51
CA ALA A 19 -21.95 0.09 8.71
C ALA A 19 -21.64 -0.69 7.42
N PRO A 20 -22.52 -0.63 6.39
CA PRO A 20 -22.33 -1.44 5.18
C PRO A 20 -21.12 -0.96 4.38
N LEU A 21 -20.15 -1.86 4.16
CA LEU A 21 -19.03 -1.60 3.26
C LEU A 21 -19.49 -1.70 1.81
N ARG A 22 -19.55 -0.56 1.12
CA ARG A 22 -19.98 -0.48 -0.28
C ARG A 22 -18.93 0.21 -1.12
N ARG A 23 -18.72 -0.33 -2.31
CA ARG A 23 -17.87 0.30 -3.31
C ARG A 23 -18.52 1.59 -3.82
N VAL A 24 -17.69 2.52 -4.24
CA VAL A 24 -18.05 3.76 -4.91
C VAL A 24 -17.29 3.84 -6.23
N ARG A 25 -17.50 4.91 -6.98
CA ARG A 25 -16.78 5.16 -8.23
C ARG A 25 -15.27 5.02 -8.02
N PRO A 26 -14.56 4.26 -8.87
CA PRO A 26 -13.10 4.17 -8.80
C PRO A 26 -12.41 5.52 -8.99
N GLU A 27 -11.47 5.82 -8.11
CA GLU A 27 -10.62 7.02 -8.17
C GLU A 27 -9.13 6.65 -8.32
N ILE A 28 -8.77 5.41 -7.99
CA ILE A 28 -7.40 4.92 -7.98
C ILE A 28 -7.33 3.57 -8.68
N LEU A 29 -6.43 3.46 -9.66
CA LEU A 29 -5.90 2.19 -10.14
C LEU A 29 -4.61 1.90 -9.36
N GLN A 30 -4.65 0.95 -8.44
CA GLN A 30 -3.47 0.50 -7.71
C GLN A 30 -2.85 -0.69 -8.43
N LEU A 31 -1.59 -0.59 -8.85
CA LEU A 31 -0.86 -1.67 -9.50
C LEU A 31 0.25 -2.17 -8.61
N ASN A 32 0.11 -3.40 -8.13
CA ASN A 32 1.19 -4.12 -7.46
C ASN A 32 2.11 -4.74 -8.53
N VAL A 33 3.25 -4.09 -8.78
CA VAL A 33 4.15 -4.47 -9.88
C VAL A 33 4.99 -5.70 -9.59
N GLY A 34 4.89 -6.29 -8.40
CA GLY A 34 5.59 -7.52 -8.04
C GLY A 34 6.04 -7.62 -6.60
N LYS A 35 7.03 -8.46 -6.36
CA LYS A 35 7.60 -8.74 -5.03
C LYS A 35 9.12 -8.59 -4.98
N LEU A 36 9.78 -8.23 -6.08
CA LEU A 36 11.21 -7.94 -6.10
C LEU A 36 11.52 -6.66 -5.32
N CYS A 37 12.37 -6.74 -4.30
CA CYS A 37 12.77 -5.60 -3.47
C CYS A 37 14.21 -5.78 -3.01
N ASN A 38 14.96 -4.71 -2.79
CA ASN A 38 16.31 -4.77 -2.21
C ASN A 38 16.30 -5.04 -0.69
N LEU A 39 15.15 -4.93 0.00
CA LEU A 39 15.03 -5.15 1.44
C LEU A 39 14.22 -6.39 1.81
N THR A 40 14.40 -6.86 3.05
CA THR A 40 13.63 -7.98 3.63
C THR A 40 12.96 -7.57 4.96
N CYS A 41 12.13 -6.53 4.95
CA CYS A 41 11.52 -5.97 6.17
C CYS A 41 10.64 -6.99 6.92
N VAL A 42 10.70 -6.98 8.25
CA VAL A 42 9.97 -7.91 9.14
C VAL A 42 8.45 -7.73 9.03
N HIS A 43 7.98 -6.49 8.94
CA HIS A 43 6.55 -6.13 8.89
C HIS A 43 5.90 -6.25 7.50
N CYS A 44 6.67 -6.55 6.44
CA CYS A 44 6.16 -6.30 5.09
C CYS A 44 5.06 -7.29 4.68
N HIS A 45 3.87 -6.75 4.45
CA HIS A 45 2.66 -7.47 4.07
C HIS A 45 2.73 -8.10 2.68
N VAL A 46 3.51 -7.52 1.75
CA VAL A 46 3.73 -8.07 0.40
C VAL A 46 4.61 -9.34 0.40
N ASN A 47 5.38 -9.54 1.47
CA ASN A 47 6.47 -10.53 1.54
C ASN A 47 7.57 -10.30 0.47
N ALA A 48 7.78 -9.06 0.03
CA ALA A 48 8.78 -8.70 -0.96
C ALA A 48 10.24 -8.99 -0.53
N GLY A 49 11.16 -9.13 -1.48
CA GLY A 49 12.58 -9.29 -1.15
C GLY A 49 13.47 -9.61 -2.33
N PRO A 50 14.79 -9.69 -2.12
CA PRO A 50 15.77 -9.73 -3.20
C PRO A 50 15.78 -11.06 -3.95
N ALA A 51 15.28 -12.13 -3.32
CA ALA A 51 15.16 -13.45 -3.92
C ALA A 51 13.82 -13.68 -4.66
N ARG A 52 12.92 -12.69 -4.64
CA ARG A 52 11.61 -12.78 -5.32
C ARG A 52 11.79 -12.63 -6.82
N LYS A 53 10.91 -13.28 -7.57
CA LYS A 53 10.95 -13.29 -9.05
C LYS A 53 9.65 -12.78 -9.66
N GLU A 54 8.64 -12.60 -8.83
CA GLU A 54 7.36 -12.04 -9.22
C GLU A 54 7.56 -10.57 -9.57
N ILE A 55 7.48 -10.27 -10.87
CA ILE A 55 7.47 -8.92 -11.43
C ILE A 55 6.46 -8.91 -12.58
N VAL A 56 5.85 -7.76 -12.82
CA VAL A 56 4.95 -7.55 -13.95
C VAL A 56 5.72 -7.65 -15.26
N THR A 57 5.08 -8.20 -16.30
CA THR A 57 5.67 -8.29 -17.64
C THR A 57 5.28 -7.08 -18.49
N GLY A 58 6.05 -6.80 -19.54
CA GLY A 58 5.71 -5.75 -20.51
C GLY A 58 4.36 -5.99 -21.18
N GLU A 59 4.02 -7.24 -21.51
CA GLU A 59 2.71 -7.62 -22.07
C GLU A 59 1.56 -7.30 -21.10
N THR A 60 1.72 -7.62 -19.81
CA THR A 60 0.72 -7.27 -18.80
C THR A 60 0.57 -5.75 -18.67
N ILE A 61 1.68 -5.00 -18.69
CA ILE A 61 1.65 -3.53 -18.67
C ILE A 61 0.91 -2.98 -19.89
N ASP A 62 1.15 -3.52 -21.10
CA ASP A 62 0.49 -3.05 -22.31
C ASP A 62 -1.03 -3.17 -22.21
N ARG A 63 -1.52 -4.32 -21.71
CA ARG A 63 -2.96 -4.53 -21.49
C ARG A 63 -3.54 -3.64 -20.40
N ILE A 64 -2.77 -3.36 -19.34
CA ILE A 64 -3.18 -2.44 -18.28
C ILE A 64 -3.28 -1.02 -18.82
N LEU A 65 -2.30 -0.56 -19.59
CA LEU A 65 -2.27 0.76 -20.20
C LEU A 65 -3.42 0.94 -21.20
N GLU A 66 -3.66 -0.05 -22.07
CA GLU A 66 -4.76 -0.04 -23.03
C GLU A 66 -6.13 0.10 -22.34
N TRP A 67 -6.34 -0.63 -21.24
CA TRP A 67 -7.56 -0.50 -20.44
C TRP A 67 -7.62 0.85 -19.72
N TYR A 68 -6.51 1.29 -19.11
CA TYR A 68 -6.49 2.47 -18.24
C TYR A 68 -6.71 3.77 -19.01
N GLU A 69 -6.19 3.88 -20.23
CA GLU A 69 -6.38 5.02 -21.12
C GLU A 69 -7.87 5.26 -21.45
N GLN A 70 -8.68 4.21 -21.46
CA GLN A 70 -10.12 4.28 -21.75
C GLN A 70 -10.98 4.75 -20.57
N THR A 71 -10.39 4.87 -19.37
CA THR A 71 -11.12 5.25 -18.15
C THR A 71 -10.99 6.75 -17.86
N ASP A 72 -11.69 7.25 -16.84
CA ASP A 72 -11.44 8.58 -16.27
C ASP A 72 -10.83 8.54 -14.85
N ILE A 73 -10.32 7.37 -14.45
CA ILE A 73 -9.71 7.15 -13.13
C ILE A 73 -8.44 8.02 -13.03
N PRO A 74 -8.39 9.02 -12.13
CA PRO A 74 -7.40 10.08 -12.19
C PRO A 74 -6.01 9.69 -11.65
N THR A 75 -5.91 8.59 -10.90
CA THR A 75 -4.69 8.25 -10.16
C THR A 75 -4.21 6.83 -10.44
N LEU A 76 -2.92 6.68 -10.73
CA LEU A 76 -2.19 5.42 -10.71
C LEU A 76 -1.34 5.36 -9.43
N ASP A 77 -1.55 4.34 -8.60
CA ASP A 77 -0.77 4.07 -7.38
C ASP A 77 0.11 2.84 -7.57
N LEU A 78 1.42 3.05 -7.66
CA LEU A 78 2.41 1.99 -7.86
C LEU A 78 2.87 1.43 -6.51
N THR A 79 2.69 0.12 -6.35
CA THR A 79 3.07 -0.63 -5.14
C THR A 79 3.76 -1.94 -5.51
N GLY A 80 4.07 -2.77 -4.51
CA GLY A 80 4.74 -4.05 -4.68
C GLY A 80 6.26 -3.90 -4.71
N GLY A 81 6.95 -4.97 -4.34
CA GLY A 81 8.41 -5.02 -4.41
C GLY A 81 9.11 -3.86 -3.67
N THR A 82 9.97 -3.16 -4.42
CA THR A 82 9.83 -1.71 -4.63
C THR A 82 9.62 -1.45 -6.14
N PRO A 83 8.74 -0.52 -6.57
CA PRO A 83 8.29 -0.44 -7.97
C PRO A 83 9.38 -0.15 -9.01
N GLU A 84 10.39 0.61 -8.62
CA GLU A 84 11.45 1.14 -9.47
C GLU A 84 12.39 0.04 -10.00
N MET A 85 12.37 -1.14 -9.37
CA MET A 85 13.11 -2.33 -9.80
C MET A 85 12.48 -3.05 -11.00
N VAL A 86 11.29 -2.63 -11.45
CA VAL A 86 10.63 -3.20 -12.62
C VAL A 86 11.18 -2.54 -13.89
N PRO A 87 11.63 -3.33 -14.91
CA PRO A 87 12.22 -2.78 -16.12
C PRO A 87 11.38 -1.72 -16.84
N ASP A 88 10.05 -1.89 -16.82
CA ASP A 88 9.09 -1.03 -17.49
C ASP A 88 8.58 0.14 -16.62
N PHE A 89 9.12 0.33 -15.41
CA PHE A 89 8.69 1.39 -14.49
C PHE A 89 8.65 2.77 -15.18
N ARG A 90 9.75 3.15 -15.83
CA ARG A 90 9.84 4.45 -16.51
C ARG A 90 8.80 4.59 -17.63
N ARG A 91 8.67 3.56 -18.48
CA ARG A 91 7.70 3.53 -19.58
C ARG A 91 6.27 3.67 -19.06
N LEU A 92 5.94 3.00 -17.96
CA LEU A 92 4.62 3.07 -17.32
C LEU A 92 4.30 4.49 -16.86
N VAL A 93 5.22 5.12 -16.11
CA VAL A 93 5.06 6.50 -15.63
C VAL A 93 4.94 7.49 -16.80
N GLU A 94 5.88 7.42 -17.76
CA GLU A 94 5.90 8.29 -18.93
C GLU A 94 4.60 8.18 -19.74
N THR A 95 4.11 6.95 -19.97
CA THR A 95 2.92 6.72 -20.79
C THR A 95 1.68 7.31 -20.11
N VAL A 96 1.49 7.03 -18.82
CA VAL A 96 0.32 7.49 -18.06
C VAL A 96 0.30 9.01 -17.89
N ARG A 97 1.47 9.65 -17.82
CA ARG A 97 1.61 11.11 -17.81
C ARG A 97 1.34 11.74 -19.18
N ASN A 98 1.44 10.97 -20.26
CA ASN A 98 1.26 11.43 -21.64
C ASN A 98 -0.05 10.95 -22.30
N PHE A 99 -0.94 10.28 -21.56
CA PHE A 99 -2.30 10.06 -22.03
C PHE A 99 -2.98 11.37 -22.44
N ASP A 100 -3.98 11.27 -23.31
CA ASP A 100 -4.84 12.42 -23.70
C ASP A 100 -5.38 13.16 -22.46
N GLN A 101 -5.66 12.40 -21.39
CA GLN A 101 -5.88 12.91 -20.05
C GLN A 101 -4.76 12.41 -19.12
N PRO A 102 -3.73 13.24 -18.84
CA PRO A 102 -2.65 12.88 -17.94
C PRO A 102 -3.18 12.48 -16.56
N ARG A 103 -2.61 11.43 -15.97
CA ARG A 103 -2.99 10.96 -14.63
C ARG A 103 -1.97 11.38 -13.58
N ARG A 104 -2.41 11.48 -12.32
CA ARG A 104 -1.52 11.55 -11.16
C ARG A 104 -0.87 10.19 -10.98
N VAL A 105 0.44 10.16 -10.73
CA VAL A 105 1.17 8.94 -10.42
C VAL A 105 1.70 9.04 -9.00
N MET A 106 1.42 8.02 -8.21
CA MET A 106 1.94 7.84 -6.86
C MET A 106 2.89 6.64 -6.86
N ASP A 107 3.98 6.75 -6.11
CA ASP A 107 4.99 5.71 -5.99
C ASP A 107 5.26 5.36 -4.53
N ARG A 108 5.01 4.10 -4.15
CA ARG A 108 5.26 3.57 -2.81
C ARG A 108 6.72 3.16 -2.66
N LEU A 109 7.54 4.18 -2.50
CA LEU A 109 8.98 4.11 -2.50
C LEU A 109 9.54 3.50 -1.21
N ASN A 110 10.43 2.52 -1.37
CA ASN A 110 11.47 2.26 -0.39
C ASN A 110 12.69 3.14 -0.70
N ALA A 111 12.91 4.20 0.07
CA ALA A 111 13.92 5.23 -0.22
C ALA A 111 15.35 4.70 -0.41
N THR A 112 15.71 3.57 0.22
CA THR A 112 17.04 2.97 0.06
C THR A 112 17.38 2.58 -1.38
N ILE A 113 16.39 2.38 -2.26
CA ILE A 113 16.62 2.06 -3.67
C ILE A 113 17.42 3.16 -4.39
N ILE A 114 17.25 4.43 -4.01
CA ILE A 114 17.96 5.59 -4.59
C ILE A 114 19.48 5.49 -4.40
N ASN A 115 19.93 4.69 -3.42
CA ASN A 115 21.35 4.49 -3.13
C ASN A 115 21.90 3.16 -3.67
N GLU A 116 21.08 2.34 -4.33
CA GLU A 116 21.52 1.07 -4.90
C GLU A 116 22.22 1.31 -6.26
N PRO A 117 23.30 0.58 -6.58
CA PRO A 117 23.97 0.68 -7.87
C PRO A 117 23.02 0.42 -9.05
N GLY A 118 23.00 1.32 -10.03
CA GLY A 118 22.12 1.23 -11.20
C GLY A 118 20.75 1.90 -11.01
N TYR A 119 20.49 2.46 -9.83
CA TYR A 119 19.25 3.19 -9.49
C TYR A 119 19.49 4.68 -9.20
N GLU A 120 20.66 5.22 -9.57
CA GLU A 120 21.02 6.63 -9.37
C GLU A 120 20.05 7.60 -10.06
N TRP A 121 19.35 7.11 -11.08
CA TRP A 121 18.35 7.84 -11.85
C TRP A 121 17.02 8.06 -11.13
N VAL A 122 16.71 7.28 -10.08
CA VAL A 122 15.35 7.21 -9.51
C VAL A 122 14.89 8.57 -9.04
N ALA A 123 15.68 9.26 -8.21
CA ALA A 123 15.28 10.55 -7.64
C ALA A 123 15.02 11.62 -8.71
N GLU A 124 15.91 11.75 -9.70
CA GLU A 124 15.79 12.71 -10.79
C GLU A 124 14.58 12.39 -11.69
N PHE A 125 14.36 11.12 -12.02
CA PHE A 125 13.24 10.68 -12.84
C PHE A 125 11.89 10.95 -12.15
N LEU A 126 11.76 10.60 -10.86
CA LEU A 126 10.54 10.87 -10.10
C LEU A 126 10.22 12.37 -10.10
N ALA A 127 11.24 13.21 -9.88
CA ALA A 127 11.09 14.66 -9.89
C ALA A 127 10.69 15.21 -11.27
N GLU A 128 11.34 14.75 -12.34
CA GLU A 128 11.04 15.16 -13.73
C GLU A 128 9.57 14.90 -14.11
N HIS A 129 9.03 13.80 -13.64
CA HIS A 129 7.66 13.39 -13.93
C HIS A 129 6.62 13.85 -12.89
N GLU A 130 7.03 14.62 -11.88
CA GLU A 130 6.20 15.07 -10.75
C GLU A 130 5.48 13.89 -10.06
N VAL A 131 6.19 12.77 -9.89
CA VAL A 131 5.65 11.59 -9.22
C VAL A 131 5.52 11.90 -7.73
N GLU A 132 4.34 11.63 -7.17
CA GLU A 132 4.11 11.76 -5.74
C GLU A 132 4.69 10.57 -4.99
N ILE A 133 5.50 10.85 -3.97
CA ILE A 133 6.20 9.81 -3.22
C ILE A 133 5.46 9.52 -1.92
N ILE A 134 5.12 8.24 -1.70
CA ILE A 134 4.67 7.70 -0.41
C ILE A 134 5.79 6.81 0.13
N ALA A 135 6.69 7.38 0.92
CA ALA A 135 7.88 6.67 1.40
C ALA A 135 7.66 5.96 2.74
N SER A 136 8.10 4.71 2.82
CA SER A 136 8.12 3.96 4.08
C SER A 136 9.18 4.51 5.05
N MET A 137 8.77 5.21 6.09
CA MET A 137 9.64 5.79 7.13
C MET A 137 9.04 5.55 8.52
N PRO A 138 9.19 4.32 9.06
CA PRO A 138 8.38 3.87 10.19
C PRO A 138 8.78 4.49 11.54
N CYS A 139 9.92 5.18 11.62
CA CYS A 139 10.31 5.98 12.77
C CYS A 139 11.37 7.01 12.36
N TYR A 140 11.49 8.14 13.07
CA TYR A 140 12.64 9.06 12.96
C TYR A 140 13.84 8.59 13.82
N GLU A 141 13.65 7.56 14.66
CA GLU A 141 14.71 6.99 15.49
C GLU A 141 15.42 5.82 14.77
N PRO A 142 16.76 5.78 14.72
CA PRO A 142 17.52 4.76 14.00
C PRO A 142 17.24 3.33 14.47
N ASP A 143 17.21 3.10 15.78
CA ASP A 143 17.04 1.77 16.37
C ASP A 143 15.71 1.15 15.93
N ASN A 144 14.64 1.95 15.92
CA ASN A 144 13.31 1.49 15.54
C ASN A 144 13.26 1.11 14.06
N VAL A 145 13.87 1.91 13.18
CA VAL A 145 13.91 1.62 11.74
C VAL A 145 14.76 0.38 11.45
N ASN A 146 15.93 0.27 12.08
CA ASN A 146 16.84 -0.84 11.85
C ASN A 146 16.26 -2.17 12.36
N GLU A 147 15.55 -2.16 13.49
CA GLU A 147 14.83 -3.35 13.99
C GLU A 147 13.79 -3.86 12.97
N GLN A 148 13.03 -2.97 12.34
CA GLN A 148 11.96 -3.36 11.40
C GLN A 148 12.47 -3.70 10.00
N ARG A 149 13.47 -2.95 9.51
CA ARG A 149 13.85 -2.95 8.08
C ARG A 149 15.24 -3.52 7.82
N GLY A 150 16.07 -3.65 8.85
CA GLY A 150 17.44 -4.16 8.80
C GLY A 150 18.50 -3.08 9.06
N ASP A 151 19.69 -3.52 9.45
CA ASP A 151 20.80 -2.64 9.82
C ASP A 151 21.21 -1.70 8.68
N GLY A 152 21.46 -0.43 9.02
CA GLY A 152 21.89 0.60 8.07
C GLY A 152 20.81 1.07 7.09
N VAL A 153 19.55 0.64 7.27
CA VAL A 153 18.43 1.14 6.45
C VAL A 153 18.08 2.57 6.83
N PHE A 154 18.20 2.94 8.11
CA PHE A 154 17.95 4.31 8.56
C PHE A 154 18.83 5.32 7.83
N ASP A 155 20.15 5.18 7.95
CA ASP A 155 21.11 6.14 7.38
C ASP A 155 20.93 6.28 5.87
N ARG A 156 20.77 5.16 5.16
CA ARG A 156 20.50 5.17 3.72
C ARG A 156 19.17 5.83 3.38
N SER A 157 18.13 5.69 4.21
CA SER A 157 16.86 6.38 3.97
C SER A 157 17.02 7.89 4.16
N ILE A 158 17.73 8.34 5.20
CA ILE A 158 18.04 9.75 5.43
C ILE A 158 18.80 10.37 4.26
N GLU A 159 19.87 9.71 3.78
CA GLU A 159 20.62 10.17 2.61
C GLU A 159 19.74 10.30 1.36
N ALA A 160 18.84 9.33 1.13
CA ALA A 160 17.92 9.36 0.00
C ALA A 160 16.89 10.50 0.12
N PHE A 161 16.35 10.75 1.31
CA PHE A 161 15.41 11.85 1.54
C PHE A 161 16.07 13.22 1.38
N GLN A 162 17.34 13.37 1.80
CA GLN A 162 18.10 14.59 1.56
C GLN A 162 18.27 14.87 0.06
N LYS A 163 18.62 13.86 -0.74
CA LYS A 163 18.67 13.99 -2.21
C LYS A 163 17.32 14.41 -2.81
N LEU A 164 16.22 13.82 -2.33
CA LEU A 164 14.88 14.22 -2.78
C LEU A 164 14.55 15.67 -2.39
N ASN A 165 14.89 16.10 -1.18
CA ASN A 165 14.72 17.47 -0.70
C ASN A 165 15.56 18.51 -1.47
N GLU A 166 16.76 18.12 -1.93
CA GLU A 166 17.60 18.94 -2.82
C GLU A 166 16.93 19.16 -4.19
N LEU A 167 16.20 18.15 -4.69
CA LEU A 167 15.38 18.25 -5.91
C LEU A 167 14.07 19.01 -5.71
N GLY A 168 13.70 19.32 -4.46
CA GLY A 168 12.52 20.12 -4.12
C GLY A 168 11.36 19.32 -3.51
N TYR A 169 11.47 17.99 -3.36
CA TYR A 169 10.44 17.22 -2.68
C TYR A 169 10.17 17.71 -1.26
N GLY A 170 8.89 17.79 -0.87
CA GLY A 170 8.48 18.33 0.43
C GLY A 170 8.48 19.85 0.52
N ARG A 171 9.01 20.55 -0.49
CA ARG A 171 9.19 22.02 -0.50
C ARG A 171 8.49 22.68 -1.68
N ASP A 172 8.57 22.08 -2.87
CA ASP A 172 7.82 22.48 -4.06
C ASP A 172 6.41 21.85 -4.00
N PRO A 173 5.33 22.63 -4.18
CA PRO A 173 3.96 22.11 -4.23
C PRO A 173 3.71 21.01 -5.27
N LYS A 174 4.55 20.91 -6.31
CA LYS A 174 4.47 19.86 -7.35
C LYS A 174 5.20 18.57 -6.96
N LEU A 175 6.14 18.63 -6.01
CA LEU A 175 6.98 17.51 -5.61
C LEU A 175 6.59 17.06 -4.21
N VAL A 176 5.56 16.22 -4.16
CA VAL A 176 4.96 15.76 -2.91
C VAL A 176 5.74 14.56 -2.36
N LEU A 177 6.20 14.67 -1.11
CA LEU A 177 6.83 13.60 -0.34
C LEU A 177 6.04 13.40 0.95
N ASN A 178 5.43 12.22 1.07
CA ASN A 178 4.72 11.79 2.26
C ASN A 178 5.46 10.63 2.93
N PHE A 179 5.39 10.56 4.25
CA PHE A 179 5.94 9.45 5.03
C PHE A 179 4.86 8.53 5.54
N VAL A 180 5.18 7.25 5.67
CA VAL A 180 4.32 6.24 6.28
C VAL A 180 4.95 5.74 7.58
N TYR A 181 4.19 5.88 8.66
CA TYR A 181 4.51 5.32 9.98
C TYR A 181 3.82 3.97 10.19
N ASN A 182 4.60 3.00 10.68
CA ASN A 182 4.15 1.69 11.11
C ASN A 182 4.79 1.34 12.47
N PRO A 183 4.00 0.90 13.46
CA PRO A 183 4.52 0.45 14.75
C PRO A 183 5.59 -0.66 14.69
N ASN A 184 6.52 -0.70 15.65
CA ASN A 184 7.45 -1.83 15.87
C ASN A 184 6.76 -3.04 16.54
N GLY A 185 5.57 -3.45 16.10
CA GLY A 185 4.89 -4.58 16.71
C GLY A 185 3.38 -4.58 16.56
N GLY A 186 2.74 -5.42 17.38
CA GLY A 186 1.30 -5.66 17.37
C GLY A 186 0.52 -4.69 18.27
N PHE A 187 0.57 -3.40 17.94
CA PHE A 187 -0.24 -2.37 18.60
C PHE A 187 -0.71 -1.33 17.58
N LEU A 188 -1.72 -0.53 17.95
CA LEU A 188 -2.25 0.51 17.08
C LEU A 188 -1.31 1.71 17.00
N PRO A 189 -1.26 2.41 15.87
CA PRO A 189 -0.50 3.65 15.79
C PRO A 189 -1.05 4.72 16.77
N PRO A 190 -0.21 5.67 17.21
CA PRO A 190 -0.68 6.83 17.96
C PRO A 190 -1.51 7.76 17.06
N GLU A 191 -2.04 8.85 17.64
CA GLU A 191 -2.78 9.85 16.89
C GLU A 191 -1.89 10.53 15.83
N GLN A 192 -2.36 10.58 14.59
CA GLN A 192 -1.54 10.94 13.43
C GLN A 192 -1.09 12.41 13.45
N THR A 193 -1.95 13.34 13.87
CA THR A 193 -1.64 14.77 13.88
C THR A 193 -0.51 15.10 14.84
N ALA A 194 -0.58 14.56 16.05
CA ALA A 194 0.47 14.70 17.06
C ALA A 194 1.78 14.05 16.58
N LEU A 195 1.71 12.84 16.02
CA LEU A 195 2.90 12.15 15.53
C LEU A 195 3.50 12.87 14.30
N GLU A 196 2.68 13.43 13.41
CA GLU A 196 3.16 14.22 12.27
C GLU A 196 3.94 15.45 12.74
N ALA A 197 3.45 16.14 13.78
CA ALA A 197 4.14 17.29 14.34
C ALA A 197 5.51 16.91 14.95
N ASP A 198 5.58 15.76 15.63
CA ASP A 198 6.83 15.21 16.14
C ASP A 198 7.78 14.87 14.98
N TYR A 199 7.31 14.12 13.99
CA TYR A 199 8.10 13.80 12.79
C TYR A 199 8.64 15.05 12.10
N LYS A 200 7.80 16.07 11.87
CA LYS A 200 8.23 17.33 11.23
C LYS A 200 9.33 18.02 12.04
N ARG A 201 9.24 18.01 13.37
CA ARG A 201 10.27 18.60 14.24
C ARG A 201 11.57 17.79 14.19
N GLU A 202 11.51 16.50 14.48
CA GLU A 202 12.69 15.64 14.61
C GLU A 202 13.43 15.48 13.28
N MET A 203 12.69 15.29 12.17
CA MET A 203 13.28 15.16 10.83
C MET A 203 13.97 16.45 10.38
N LYS A 204 13.39 17.61 10.73
CA LYS A 204 13.96 18.92 10.42
C LYS A 204 15.19 19.22 11.28
N GLU A 205 15.09 19.03 12.59
CA GLU A 205 16.14 19.36 13.56
C GLU A 205 17.39 18.52 13.36
N HIS A 206 17.23 17.21 13.13
CA HIS A 206 18.36 16.28 13.09
C HIS A 206 18.91 16.04 11.68
N PHE A 207 18.09 16.20 10.64
CA PHE A 207 18.47 15.78 9.27
C PHE A 207 18.21 16.82 8.18
N ASP A 208 17.62 17.98 8.52
CA ASP A 208 17.18 19.03 7.59
C ASP A 208 16.23 18.52 6.49
N ILE A 209 15.34 17.59 6.83
CA ILE A 209 14.37 17.00 5.92
C ILE A 209 12.98 17.61 6.12
N ASP A 210 12.39 18.11 5.04
CA ASP A 210 11.01 18.57 4.93
C ASP A 210 10.16 17.52 4.19
N PHE A 211 8.92 17.33 4.62
CA PHE A 211 7.93 16.46 3.97
C PHE A 211 6.51 17.01 4.15
N ASN A 212 5.59 16.58 3.29
CA ASN A 212 4.22 17.11 3.24
C ASN A 212 3.35 16.55 4.36
N GLN A 213 3.11 15.24 4.40
CA GLN A 213 2.21 14.59 5.36
C GLN A 213 2.77 13.28 5.92
N LEU A 214 2.31 12.89 7.11
CA LEU A 214 2.56 11.59 7.72
C LEU A 214 1.28 10.74 7.70
N PHE A 215 1.40 9.51 7.22
CA PHE A 215 0.32 8.53 7.19
C PHE A 215 0.59 7.42 8.19
N CYS A 216 -0.24 7.33 9.22
CA CYS A 216 -0.16 6.28 10.22
C CYS A 216 -0.96 5.06 9.80
N ILE A 217 -0.33 3.89 9.79
CA ILE A 217 -1.01 2.63 9.48
C ILE A 217 -0.75 1.58 10.56
N ALA A 218 -1.79 0.78 10.86
CA ALA A 218 -1.61 -0.41 11.68
C ALA A 218 -0.91 -1.50 10.85
N ASN A 219 -0.05 -2.28 11.48
CA ASN A 219 0.59 -3.39 10.78
C ASN A 219 -0.44 -4.46 10.44
N MET A 220 -0.59 -4.79 9.17
CA MET A 220 -1.50 -5.83 8.75
C MET A 220 -1.03 -7.21 9.21
N PRO A 221 -1.86 -8.00 9.94
CA PRO A 221 -1.52 -9.33 10.45
C PRO A 221 -1.53 -10.39 9.33
N ILE A 222 -0.79 -10.14 8.25
CA ILE A 222 -0.67 -11.01 7.08
C ILE A 222 0.82 -11.22 6.75
N ALA A 223 1.09 -12.23 5.91
CA ALA A 223 2.42 -12.52 5.38
C ALA A 223 3.57 -12.56 6.43
N ARG A 224 4.60 -11.72 6.29
CA ARG A 224 5.77 -11.75 7.19
C ARG A 224 5.44 -11.28 8.59
N PHE A 225 4.59 -10.26 8.73
CA PHE A 225 4.19 -9.78 10.03
C PHE A 225 3.36 -10.82 10.79
N ALA A 226 2.41 -11.50 10.12
CA ALA A 226 1.72 -12.65 10.71
C ALA A 226 2.69 -13.75 11.16
N SER A 227 3.71 -14.02 10.34
CA SER A 227 4.74 -15.03 10.66
C SER A 227 5.60 -14.62 11.85
N TYR A 228 5.92 -13.33 11.98
CA TYR A 228 6.61 -12.76 13.14
C TYR A 228 5.76 -12.90 14.41
N LEU A 229 4.53 -12.40 14.40
CA LEU A 229 3.60 -12.49 15.54
C LEU A 229 3.39 -13.94 15.97
N LYS A 230 3.25 -14.86 15.01
CA LYS A 230 3.08 -16.29 15.30
C LYS A 230 4.30 -16.91 15.98
N ARG A 231 5.52 -16.54 15.56
CA ARG A 231 6.76 -17.03 16.20
C ARG A 231 6.90 -16.53 17.63
N ASN A 232 6.38 -15.33 17.91
CA ASN A 232 6.43 -14.71 19.24
C ASN A 232 5.24 -15.09 20.12
N GLY A 233 4.23 -15.79 19.59
CA GLY A 233 3.01 -16.13 20.35
C GLY A 233 2.01 -14.99 20.47
N GLU A 234 2.13 -13.94 19.65
CA GLU A 234 1.39 -12.67 19.76
C GLU A 234 0.26 -12.54 18.72
N LEU A 235 0.14 -13.49 17.79
CA LEU A 235 -0.81 -13.35 16.67
C LEU A 235 -2.26 -13.24 17.16
N GLN A 236 -2.65 -14.10 18.11
CA GLN A 236 -4.03 -14.11 18.61
C GLN A 236 -4.35 -12.84 19.40
N SER A 237 -3.46 -12.43 20.30
CA SER A 237 -3.64 -11.21 21.09
C SER A 237 -3.67 -9.96 20.22
N TYR A 238 -2.85 -9.90 19.16
CA TYR A 238 -2.91 -8.77 18.23
C TYR A 238 -4.21 -8.76 17.42
N MET A 239 -4.70 -9.92 16.97
CA MET A 239 -6.01 -9.99 16.32
C MET A 239 -7.14 -9.52 17.24
N GLU A 240 -7.07 -9.81 18.54
CA GLU A 240 -8.02 -9.30 19.54
C GLU A 240 -7.94 -7.78 19.68
N VAL A 241 -6.73 -7.21 19.75
CA VAL A 241 -6.55 -5.73 19.75
C VAL A 241 -7.23 -5.08 18.54
N LEU A 242 -7.07 -5.64 17.34
CA LEU A 242 -7.69 -5.09 16.13
C LEU A 242 -9.23 -5.20 16.15
N LYS A 243 -9.76 -6.31 16.66
CA LYS A 243 -11.21 -6.54 16.77
C LYS A 243 -11.86 -5.63 17.81
N ASP A 244 -11.26 -5.56 19.00
CA ASP A 244 -11.76 -4.75 20.11
C ASP A 244 -11.73 -3.25 19.77
N ALA A 245 -10.79 -2.85 18.91
CA ALA A 245 -10.67 -1.49 18.44
C ALA A 245 -11.46 -1.20 17.14
N PHE A 246 -12.27 -2.12 16.64
CA PHE A 246 -13.09 -1.90 15.44
C PHE A 246 -13.89 -0.60 15.56
N ASN A 247 -13.64 0.33 14.62
CA ASN A 247 -14.32 1.61 14.57
C ASN A 247 -15.16 1.74 13.29
N PRO A 248 -16.50 1.63 13.37
CA PRO A 248 -17.36 1.68 12.19
C PRO A 248 -17.35 3.03 11.47
N THR A 249 -16.93 4.11 12.13
CA THR A 249 -16.84 5.45 11.49
C THR A 249 -15.74 5.53 10.43
N THR A 250 -14.79 4.60 10.46
CA THR A 250 -13.70 4.50 9.47
C THR A 250 -14.15 3.86 8.15
N VAL A 251 -15.29 3.15 8.13
CA VAL A 251 -15.73 2.34 6.99
C VAL A 251 -15.87 3.19 5.73
N GLU A 252 -16.40 4.41 5.85
CA GLU A 252 -16.56 5.30 4.71
C GLU A 252 -15.22 5.77 4.12
N GLY A 253 -14.14 5.78 4.89
CA GLY A 253 -12.81 6.18 4.43
C GLY A 253 -11.97 5.05 3.83
N LEU A 254 -12.47 3.81 3.81
CA LEU A 254 -11.66 2.66 3.40
C LEU A 254 -11.28 2.69 1.91
N MET A 255 -9.99 2.45 1.63
CA MET A 255 -9.44 2.43 0.27
C MET A 255 -10.11 1.42 -0.67
N CYS A 256 -10.58 0.29 -0.16
CA CYS A 256 -11.24 -0.75 -0.97
C CYS A 256 -12.59 -0.30 -1.56
N ARG A 257 -13.07 0.89 -1.16
CA ARG A 257 -14.28 1.49 -1.72
C ARG A 257 -14.05 2.18 -3.06
N ASN A 258 -12.91 2.81 -3.29
CA ASN A 258 -12.64 3.60 -4.50
C ASN A 258 -11.40 3.14 -5.27
N THR A 259 -10.76 2.05 -4.86
CA THR A 259 -9.55 1.53 -5.50
C THR A 259 -9.84 0.24 -6.27
N ILE A 260 -9.33 0.16 -7.49
CA ILE A 260 -9.16 -1.11 -8.22
C ILE A 260 -7.72 -1.56 -8.01
N ASN A 261 -7.49 -2.64 -7.28
CA ASN A 261 -6.15 -3.19 -7.09
C ASN A 261 -5.86 -4.31 -8.09
N VAL A 262 -4.72 -4.23 -8.77
CA VAL A 262 -4.31 -5.15 -9.83
C VAL A 262 -2.97 -5.78 -9.49
N SER A 263 -2.88 -7.10 -9.61
CA SER A 263 -1.62 -7.83 -9.39
C SER A 263 -0.67 -7.70 -10.59
N TRP A 264 0.58 -8.13 -10.39
CA TRP A 264 1.58 -8.21 -11.46
C TRP A 264 1.22 -9.19 -12.60
N LEU A 265 0.13 -9.95 -12.46
CA LEU A 265 -0.43 -10.81 -13.51
C LEU A 265 -1.64 -10.17 -14.23
N GLY A 266 -2.14 -9.04 -13.72
CA GLY A 266 -3.36 -8.40 -14.21
C GLY A 266 -4.64 -8.84 -13.49
N GLU A 267 -4.56 -9.70 -12.46
CA GLU A 267 -5.73 -10.14 -11.68
C GLU A 267 -6.25 -9.02 -10.77
N VAL A 268 -7.57 -8.93 -10.58
CA VAL A 268 -8.21 -7.84 -9.84
C VAL A 268 -8.59 -8.25 -8.41
N PHE A 269 -8.37 -7.33 -7.48
CA PHE A 269 -8.66 -7.46 -6.05
C PHE A 269 -9.28 -6.15 -5.54
N ASP A 270 -9.93 -6.20 -4.38
CA ASP A 270 -10.45 -5.01 -3.70
C ASP A 270 -9.36 -4.11 -3.11
N CYS A 271 -8.21 -4.69 -2.73
CA CYS A 271 -7.07 -3.98 -2.16
C CYS A 271 -5.80 -4.86 -2.18
N ASP A 272 -4.64 -4.25 -1.97
CA ASP A 272 -3.35 -4.95 -1.89
C ASP A 272 -3.32 -6.03 -0.77
N PHE A 273 -4.08 -5.84 0.32
CA PHE A 273 -4.18 -6.87 1.37
C PHE A 273 -4.97 -8.09 0.90
N ASN A 274 -6.08 -7.90 0.16
CA ASN A 274 -6.81 -9.03 -0.45
C ASN A 274 -5.91 -9.77 -1.46
N GLN A 275 -5.06 -9.05 -2.20
CA GLN A 275 -4.06 -9.68 -3.06
C GLN A 275 -3.10 -10.57 -2.29
N MET A 276 -2.57 -10.09 -1.16
CA MET A 276 -1.67 -10.90 -0.33
C MET A 276 -2.38 -12.05 0.38
N MET A 277 -3.68 -11.93 0.62
CA MET A 277 -4.55 -12.98 1.13
C MET A 277 -5.07 -13.95 0.05
N LYS A 278 -4.74 -13.71 -1.23
CA LYS A 278 -5.19 -14.50 -2.39
C LYS A 278 -6.72 -14.56 -2.51
N LEU A 279 -7.36 -13.40 -2.34
CA LEU A 279 -8.81 -13.20 -2.47
C LEU A 279 -9.13 -12.39 -3.73
N PRO A 280 -8.89 -12.91 -4.95
CA PRO A 280 -9.20 -12.19 -6.19
C PRO A 280 -10.72 -12.08 -6.37
N LEU A 281 -11.14 -11.05 -7.11
CA LEU A 281 -12.45 -11.07 -7.72
C LEU A 281 -12.53 -12.23 -8.72
N ARG A 282 -13.69 -12.88 -8.79
CA ARG A 282 -13.88 -14.10 -9.59
C ARG A 282 -15.15 -14.00 -10.42
N HIS A 283 -15.12 -14.63 -11.59
CA HIS A 283 -16.32 -14.90 -12.38
C HIS A 283 -17.23 -15.86 -11.60
N ASP A 284 -18.55 -15.59 -11.56
CA ASP A 284 -19.58 -16.38 -10.89
C ASP A 284 -19.20 -16.87 -9.48
N PRO A 285 -19.02 -15.97 -8.49
CA PRO A 285 -18.64 -16.37 -7.14
C PRO A 285 -19.76 -17.22 -6.52
N PRO A 286 -19.50 -18.48 -6.10
CA PRO A 286 -20.51 -19.26 -5.40
C PRO A 286 -20.93 -18.51 -4.13
N ALA A 287 -22.23 -18.50 -3.85
CA ALA A 287 -22.74 -17.96 -2.60
C ALA A 287 -22.10 -18.74 -1.42
N GLY A 288 -21.15 -18.10 -0.73
CA GLY A 288 -20.68 -18.53 0.58
C GLY A 288 -19.56 -19.58 0.66
N ASP A 289 -18.81 -19.90 -0.41
CA ASP A 289 -17.67 -20.86 -0.30
C ASP A 289 -16.31 -20.43 -0.88
N GLY A 290 -16.18 -19.20 -1.39
CA GLY A 290 -14.87 -18.55 -1.55
C GLY A 290 -13.82 -19.28 -2.38
N GLY A 291 -14.15 -20.12 -3.38
CA GLY A 291 -13.06 -20.88 -4.00
C GLY A 291 -13.21 -21.60 -5.34
N LYS A 292 -14.18 -21.31 -6.21
CA LYS A 292 -14.32 -22.10 -7.47
C LYS A 292 -14.49 -21.34 -8.80
N GLY A 293 -14.41 -20.02 -8.83
CA GLY A 293 -14.40 -19.24 -10.08
C GLY A 293 -12.99 -18.92 -10.56
N GLU A 294 -12.79 -18.74 -11.87
CA GLU A 294 -11.53 -18.20 -12.41
C GLU A 294 -11.34 -16.74 -11.94
N PRO A 295 -10.11 -16.29 -11.63
CA PRO A 295 -9.82 -14.89 -11.33
C PRO A 295 -10.25 -13.98 -12.47
N MET A 296 -10.80 -12.82 -12.14
CA MET A 296 -11.04 -11.75 -13.10
C MET A 296 -9.75 -10.97 -13.36
N PHE A 297 -9.58 -10.54 -14.60
CA PHE A 297 -8.47 -9.67 -15.00
C PHE A 297 -8.93 -8.25 -15.29
N LEU A 298 -8.02 -7.28 -15.21
CA LEU A 298 -8.36 -5.85 -15.34
C LEU A 298 -9.10 -5.54 -16.64
N TRP A 299 -8.62 -6.07 -17.77
CA TRP A 299 -9.22 -5.87 -19.09
C TRP A 299 -10.59 -6.54 -19.27
N GLU A 300 -11.09 -7.27 -18.26
CA GLU A 300 -12.44 -7.83 -18.21
C GLU A 300 -13.39 -6.97 -17.36
N ILE A 301 -12.85 -5.98 -16.63
CA ILE A 301 -13.63 -5.07 -15.80
C ILE A 301 -14.22 -3.96 -16.64
N ASP A 302 -15.53 -3.79 -16.51
CA ASP A 302 -16.20 -2.56 -16.89
C ASP A 302 -16.08 -1.54 -15.75
N HIS A 303 -15.29 -0.49 -15.97
CA HIS A 303 -15.02 0.53 -14.97
C HIS A 303 -16.27 1.36 -14.62
N GLU A 304 -17.26 1.45 -15.51
CA GLU A 304 -18.50 2.20 -15.27
C GLU A 304 -19.43 1.47 -14.29
N THR A 305 -19.37 0.14 -14.26
CA THR A 305 -20.25 -0.68 -13.42
C THR A 305 -19.54 -1.30 -12.21
N PHE A 306 -18.24 -1.07 -12.04
CA PHE A 306 -17.43 -1.66 -10.97
C PHE A 306 -17.93 -1.33 -9.56
N GLU A 307 -18.57 -0.17 -9.36
CA GLU A 307 -19.19 0.22 -8.08
C GLU A 307 -20.31 -0.73 -7.61
N ASN A 308 -20.89 -1.52 -8.52
CA ASN A 308 -21.93 -2.49 -8.22
C ASN A 308 -21.38 -3.85 -7.77
N VAL A 309 -20.08 -4.08 -7.91
CA VAL A 309 -19.46 -5.35 -7.53
C VAL A 309 -19.17 -5.32 -6.02
N PRO A 310 -19.60 -6.34 -5.25
CA PRO A 310 -19.36 -6.40 -3.81
C PRO A 310 -17.86 -6.43 -3.47
N ILE A 311 -17.53 -5.91 -2.28
CA ILE A 311 -16.17 -5.94 -1.75
C ILE A 311 -15.97 -7.25 -0.97
N LEU A 312 -14.92 -8.00 -1.30
CA LEU A 312 -14.54 -9.18 -0.52
C LEU A 312 -13.83 -8.73 0.76
N THR A 313 -14.24 -9.32 1.87
CA THR A 313 -13.71 -9.02 3.20
C THR A 313 -13.09 -10.27 3.82
N GLY A 314 -12.35 -10.07 4.90
CA GLY A 314 -11.84 -11.13 5.76
C GLY A 314 -11.42 -10.56 7.09
N ASN A 315 -11.00 -11.43 8.02
CA ASN A 315 -10.60 -10.98 9.36
C ASN A 315 -9.41 -10.02 9.36
N HIS A 316 -8.60 -9.97 8.29
CA HIS A 316 -7.56 -8.93 8.16
C HIS A 316 -8.17 -7.52 8.04
N CYS A 317 -9.40 -7.35 7.55
CA CYS A 317 -10.04 -6.03 7.39
C CYS A 317 -10.21 -5.26 8.71
N PHE A 318 -10.19 -5.94 9.87
CA PHE A 318 -10.11 -5.26 11.17
C PHE A 318 -8.88 -4.35 11.28
N GLY A 319 -7.75 -4.69 10.65
CA GLY A 319 -6.55 -3.84 10.66
C GLY A 319 -6.75 -2.48 9.98
N CYS A 320 -7.65 -2.38 8.99
CA CYS A 320 -7.95 -1.13 8.29
C CYS A 320 -8.96 -0.24 9.03
N THR A 321 -9.70 -0.83 9.98
CA THR A 321 -10.82 -0.18 10.69
C THR A 321 -10.58 -0.02 12.19
N ALA A 322 -9.48 -0.56 12.72
CA ALA A 322 -9.14 -0.46 14.12
C ALA A 322 -8.68 0.97 14.49
N GLY A 323 -9.15 1.49 15.62
CA GLY A 323 -8.79 2.81 16.13
C GLY A 323 -9.25 3.93 15.19
N SER A 324 -8.31 4.77 14.74
CA SER A 324 -8.58 5.80 13.73
C SER A 324 -8.72 5.24 12.31
N GLY A 325 -8.59 3.92 12.13
CA GLY A 325 -8.51 3.30 10.81
C GLY A 325 -7.22 3.65 10.08
N SER A 326 -6.99 2.99 8.95
CA SER A 326 -5.84 3.33 8.10
C SER A 326 -6.12 3.05 6.64
N SER A 327 -5.63 3.97 5.81
CA SER A 327 -5.58 3.83 4.37
C SER A 327 -4.24 4.30 3.83
N CYS A 328 -4.11 4.19 2.52
CA CYS A 328 -3.04 4.78 1.73
C CYS A 328 -2.85 6.30 1.93
N GLY A 329 -3.84 7.02 2.48
CA GLY A 329 -3.77 8.43 2.88
C GLY A 329 -3.71 8.66 4.40
N GLY A 330 -3.42 7.63 5.20
CA GLY A 330 -3.31 7.72 6.66
C GLY A 330 -4.61 7.40 7.40
N ALA A 331 -4.74 7.96 8.61
CA ALA A 331 -5.88 7.83 9.49
C ALA A 331 -7.18 8.31 8.83
N LEU A 332 -8.30 7.63 9.12
CA LEU A 332 -9.59 7.85 8.49
C LEU A 332 -10.54 8.73 9.33
N THR A 333 -10.19 8.99 10.59
CA THR A 333 -10.98 9.76 11.54
C THR A 333 -10.13 10.54 12.52
#